data_AF-A0A2M7TQI4-F1
#
_entry.id   AF-A0A2M7TQI4-F1
#
_cell.length_a   1.000
_cell.length_b   1.000
_cell.length_c   1.000
_cell.angle_alpha   90.00
_cell.angle_beta   90.00
_cell.angle_gamma   90.00
#
_symmetry.space_group_name_H-M   'P 1'
#
loop_
_entity.id
_entity.type
_entity.pdbx_description
1 polymer ?
#
loop_
_entity_poly.entity_id
_entity_poly.type
_entity_poly.pdbx_seq_one_letter_code
_entity_poly.pdbx_strand_id
1 'polypeptide(L)'
;MCHPCEKGIDIMKENFRRKVRKISDLTKSPGNLCKSFGINMNLYGEDLTKDTIFIEDRGVIINPKNILSRKRVGINPKLKGSEKKLRFFIK
;
A
#
# COMPACT_ATOMS: atom_id res chain seq x y z
N MET A 1 5.38 -1.47 1.19
CA MET A 1 4.24 -1.31 0.25
C MET A 1 3.79 -2.70 -0.17
N CYS A 2 2.54 -2.85 -0.61
CA CYS A 2 1.93 -4.15 -0.91
C CYS A 2 2.62 -4.82 -2.10
N HIS A 3 2.87 -6.12 -1.99
CA HIS A 3 3.30 -6.94 -3.13
C HIS A 3 2.03 -7.46 -3.82
N PRO A 4 1.82 -7.19 -5.13
CA PRO A 4 0.62 -7.67 -5.83
C PRO A 4 0.56 -9.20 -5.77
N CYS A 5 -0.60 -9.73 -5.41
CA CYS A 5 -0.89 -11.15 -5.61
C CYS A 5 -1.10 -11.40 -7.11
N GLU A 6 -0.89 -12.63 -7.58
CA GLU A 6 -1.07 -13.00 -8.99
C GLU A 6 -2.52 -12.83 -9.49
N LYS A 7 -3.49 -12.75 -8.57
CA LYS A 7 -4.92 -12.59 -8.89
C LYS A 7 -5.28 -11.12 -9.18
N GLY A 8 -6.12 -10.90 -10.19
CA GLY A 8 -6.72 -9.60 -10.49
C GLY A 8 -5.77 -8.57 -11.10
N ILE A 9 -4.55 -8.97 -11.50
CA ILE A 9 -3.54 -8.06 -12.07
C ILE A 9 -4.06 -7.32 -13.31
N ASP A 10 -4.83 -7.99 -14.17
CA ASP A 10 -5.32 -7.35 -15.40
C ASP A 10 -6.34 -6.26 -15.11
N ILE A 11 -7.27 -6.51 -14.16
CA ILE A 11 -8.19 -5.50 -13.64
C ILE A 11 -7.42 -4.32 -13.03
N MET A 12 -6.35 -4.60 -12.25
CA MET A 12 -5.53 -3.52 -11.68
C MET A 12 -4.89 -2.64 -12.76
N LYS A 13 -4.47 -3.22 -13.90
CA LYS A 13 -3.86 -2.45 -15.00
C LYS A 13 -4.88 -1.56 -15.70
N GLU A 14 -6.13 -2.00 -15.85
CA GLU A 14 -7.23 -1.24 -16.48
C GLU A 14 -7.51 0.07 -15.75
N ASN A 15 -7.31 0.10 -14.43
CA ASN A 15 -7.47 1.31 -13.61
C ASN A 15 -6.41 2.42 -13.91
N PHE A 16 -5.39 2.14 -14.72
CA PHE A 16 -4.36 3.11 -15.10
C PHE A 16 -4.58 3.65 -16.51
N ARG A 17 -4.65 4.97 -16.64
CA ARG A 17 -4.69 5.68 -17.94
C ARG A 17 -3.47 5.43 -18.84
N ARG A 18 -2.37 4.93 -18.29
CA ARG A 18 -1.11 4.69 -18.98
C ARG A 18 -0.72 3.23 -18.85
N LYS A 19 -0.07 2.69 -19.88
CA LYS A 19 0.45 1.32 -19.86
C LYS A 19 1.40 1.14 -18.66
N VAL A 20 1.05 0.19 -17.81
CA VAL A 20 1.89 -0.22 -16.68
C VAL A 20 3.01 -1.12 -17.21
N ARG A 21 4.27 -0.76 -16.94
CA ARG A 21 5.44 -1.46 -17.47
C ARG A 21 5.87 -2.64 -16.59
N LYS A 22 5.75 -2.50 -15.27
CA LYS A 22 6.10 -3.53 -14.29
C LYS A 22 4.96 -3.76 -13.32
N ILE A 23 4.68 -5.01 -12.98
CA ILE A 23 3.66 -5.38 -11.99
C ILE A 23 3.92 -4.68 -10.65
N SER A 24 5.19 -4.55 -10.25
CA SER A 24 5.60 -3.83 -9.05
C SER A 24 5.15 -2.37 -9.00
N ASP A 25 4.89 -1.73 -10.15
CA ASP A 25 4.49 -0.32 -10.20
C ASP A 25 3.01 -0.11 -9.83
N LEU A 26 2.20 -1.18 -9.87
CA LEU A 26 0.77 -1.15 -9.52
C LEU A 26 0.57 -0.74 -8.06
N THR A 27 1.40 -1.22 -7.15
CA THR A 27 1.19 -1.02 -5.70
C THR A 27 2.37 -0.35 -5.01
N LYS A 28 3.29 0.27 -5.76
CA LYS A 28 4.53 0.87 -5.23
C LYS A 28 4.32 2.12 -4.39
N SER A 29 3.18 2.80 -4.52
CA SER A 29 2.85 4.02 -3.77
C SER A 29 1.42 3.96 -3.23
N PRO A 30 1.09 4.71 -2.17
CA PRO A 30 -0.27 4.73 -1.61
C PRO A 30 -1.33 5.06 -2.67
N GLY A 31 -1.07 6.07 -3.50
CA GLY A 31 -2.00 6.44 -4.58
C GLY A 31 -2.11 5.37 -5.67
N ASN A 32 -1.03 4.68 -6.02
CA ASN A 32 -1.09 3.59 -7.00
C ASN A 32 -1.82 2.37 -6.41
N LEU A 33 -1.63 2.07 -5.12
CA LEU A 33 -2.38 1.02 -4.42
C LEU A 33 -3.88 1.31 -4.49
N CYS A 34 -4.31 2.51 -4.09
CA CYS A 34 -5.71 2.88 -4.15
C CYS A 34 -6.27 2.75 -5.57
N LYS A 35 -5.55 3.27 -6.57
CA LYS A 35 -5.94 3.16 -7.97
C LYS A 35 -6.05 1.72 -8.45
N SER A 36 -5.06 0.87 -8.15
CA SER A 36 -5.06 -0.54 -8.57
C SER A 36 -6.28 -1.28 -8.05
N PHE A 37 -6.69 -1.01 -6.81
CA PHE A 37 -7.82 -1.66 -6.14
C PHE A 37 -9.14 -0.90 -6.30
N GLY A 38 -9.20 0.19 -7.09
CA GLY A 38 -10.40 1.01 -7.24
C GLY A 38 -10.84 1.75 -5.97
N ILE A 39 -9.97 1.84 -4.95
CA ILE A 39 -10.26 2.50 -3.68
C ILE A 39 -10.36 4.01 -3.91
N ASN A 40 -11.51 4.56 -3.52
CA ASN A 40 -11.84 5.96 -3.65
C ASN A 40 -12.65 6.42 -2.43
N MET A 41 -13.10 7.68 -2.42
CA MET A 41 -13.78 8.28 -1.27
C MET A 41 -15.14 7.65 -0.95
N ASN A 42 -15.73 6.85 -1.85
CA ASN A 42 -16.96 6.12 -1.56
C ASN A 42 -16.74 5.03 -0.49
N LEU A 43 -15.49 4.59 -0.29
CA LEU A 43 -15.13 3.64 0.77
C LEU A 43 -14.69 4.35 2.07
N TYR A 44 -14.87 5.67 2.16
CA TYR A 44 -14.53 6.41 3.38
C TYR A 44 -15.48 6.03 4.52
N GLY A 45 -14.91 5.55 5.62
CA GLY A 45 -15.69 5.08 6.79
C GLY A 45 -16.13 3.62 6.70
N GLU A 46 -15.77 2.90 5.64
CA GLU A 46 -16.02 1.45 5.54
C GLU A 46 -15.32 0.69 6.66
N ASP A 47 -16.00 -0.35 7.14
CA ASP A 47 -15.51 -1.23 8.19
C ASP A 47 -14.66 -2.35 7.60
N LEU A 48 -13.36 -2.34 7.90
CA LEU A 48 -12.39 -3.33 7.40
C LEU A 48 -12.58 -4.73 7.98
N THR A 49 -13.51 -4.91 8.93
CA THR A 49 -13.86 -6.23 9.51
C THR A 49 -15.04 -6.89 8.80
N LYS A 50 -15.63 -6.23 7.79
CA LYS A 50 -16.76 -6.72 6.99
C LYS A 50 -16.32 -7.08 5.56
N ASP A 51 -17.28 -7.35 4.69
CA ASP A 51 -17.01 -8.00 3.41
C ASP A 51 -16.71 -7.06 2.22
N THR A 52 -16.90 -5.74 2.37
CA THR A 52 -16.68 -4.78 1.26
C THR A 52 -15.21 -4.68 0.86
N ILE A 53 -14.34 -4.44 1.83
CA ILE A 53 -12.89 -4.41 1.69
C ILE A 53 -12.30 -4.82 3.03
N PHE A 54 -11.45 -5.83 3.03
CA PHE A 54 -10.93 -6.44 4.24
C PHE A 54 -9.45 -6.80 4.14
N ILE A 55 -8.86 -7.13 5.28
CA ILE A 55 -7.49 -7.61 5.38
C ILE A 55 -7.57 -9.10 5.74
N GLU A 56 -7.01 -9.94 4.87
CA GLU A 56 -6.89 -11.38 5.13
C GLU A 56 -5.56 -11.70 5.84
N ASP A 57 -5.60 -12.63 6.79
CA ASP A 57 -4.39 -13.27 7.31
C ASP A 57 -3.97 -14.41 6.39
N ARG A 58 -2.74 -14.36 5.89
CA ARG A 58 -2.13 -15.38 5.02
C ARG A 58 -1.16 -16.30 5.77
N GLY A 59 -1.09 -16.21 7.10
CA GLY A 59 -0.15 -16.99 7.92
C GLY A 59 1.31 -16.61 7.71
N VAL A 60 1.59 -15.41 7.19
CA VAL A 60 2.96 -14.94 6.90
C VAL A 60 3.60 -14.39 8.16
N ILE A 61 4.61 -15.09 8.70
CA ILE A 61 5.36 -14.65 9.87
C ILE A 61 6.62 -13.90 9.42
N ILE A 62 6.74 -12.63 9.81
CA ILE A 62 7.89 -11.77 9.49
C ILE A 62 8.80 -11.67 10.71
N ASN A 63 10.08 -12.04 10.54
CA ASN A 63 11.08 -11.84 11.59
C ASN A 63 11.30 -10.32 11.83
N PRO A 64 11.30 -9.83 13.09
CA PRO A 64 11.52 -8.42 13.40
C PRO A 64 12.78 -7.82 12.75
N LYS A 65 13.84 -8.59 12.55
CA LYS A 65 15.08 -8.14 11.89
C LYS A 65 14.89 -7.75 10.42
N ASN A 66 13.81 -8.22 9.80
CA ASN A 66 13.44 -7.90 8.42
C ASN A 66 12.52 -6.67 8.34
N ILE A 67 12.12 -6.06 9.47
CA ILE A 67 11.28 -4.86 9.48
C ILE A 67 12.19 -3.63 9.60
N LEU A 68 12.24 -2.85 8.52
CA LEU A 68 13.02 -1.61 8.46
C LEU A 68 12.17 -0.42 8.88
N SER A 69 12.74 0.49 9.67
CA SER A 69 12.10 1.75 10.06
C SER A 69 12.83 2.97 9.49
N ARG A 70 12.09 3.90 8.88
CA ARG A 70 12.63 5.15 8.29
C ARG A 70 11.72 6.34 8.56
N LYS A 71 12.24 7.55 8.29
CA LYS A 71 11.43 8.77 8.23
C LYS A 71 10.28 8.61 7.22
N ARG A 72 9.15 9.25 7.53
CA ARG A 72 7.97 9.33 6.65
C ARG A 72 8.31 10.14 5.39
N VAL A 73 7.62 9.87 4.29
CA VAL A 73 7.79 10.59 3.01
C VAL A 73 6.71 11.66 2.89
N GLY A 74 7.05 12.81 2.31
CA GLY A 74 6.11 13.91 2.07
C GLY A 74 5.79 14.77 3.31
N ILE A 75 6.54 14.63 4.40
CA ILE A 75 6.39 15.44 5.61
C ILE A 75 7.43 16.56 5.61
N ASN A 76 6.99 17.79 5.91
CA ASN A 76 7.87 18.96 6.00
C ASN A 76 8.97 18.73 7.06
N PRO A 77 10.26 18.79 6.69
CA PRO A 77 11.38 18.56 7.62
C PRO A 77 11.44 19.54 8.79
N LYS A 78 10.86 20.74 8.66
CA LYS A 78 10.85 21.76 9.71
C LYS A 78 9.83 21.48 10.83
N LEU A 79 8.88 20.58 10.59
CA LEU A 79 7.87 20.24 11.59
C LEU A 79 8.43 19.29 12.64
N LYS A 80 8.11 19.53 13.91
CA LYS A 80 8.47 18.65 15.02
C LYS A 80 7.96 17.24 14.76
N GLY A 81 8.84 16.24 14.86
CA GLY A 81 8.48 14.84 14.64
C GLY A 81 8.58 14.37 13.19
N SER A 82 9.08 15.21 12.27
CA SER A 82 9.40 14.81 10.88
C SER A 82 10.55 13.79 10.84
N GLU A 83 11.44 13.84 11.83
CA GLU A 83 12.60 12.99 11.98
C GLU A 83 12.30 11.59 12.54
N LYS A 84 11.11 11.40 13.12
CA LYS A 84 10.71 10.11 13.71
C LYS A 84 10.63 9.01 12.65
N LYS A 85 11.14 7.82 12.99
CA LYS A 85 11.17 6.64 12.11
C LYS A 85 9.85 5.87 12.12
N LEU A 86 8.76 6.54 11.74
CA LEU A 86 7.38 6.01 11.78
C LEU A 86 6.91 5.47 10.41
N ARG A 87 7.83 5.01 9.57
CA ARG A 87 7.50 4.31 8.33
C ARG A 87 8.20 2.97 8.32
N PHE A 88 7.41 1.91 8.20
CA PHE A 88 7.86 0.52 8.27
C PHE A 88 7.72 -0.17 6.92
N PHE A 89 8.67 -1.03 6.58
CA PHE A 89 8.61 -1.89 5.40
C PHE A 89 9.51 -3.12 5.58
N ILE A 90 9.19 -4.19 4.86
CA ILE A 90 9.94 -5.43 4.87
C ILE A 90 11.21 -5.24 4.01
N LYS A 91 12.34 -5.75 4.50
CA LYS A 91 13.65 -5.76 3.83
C LYS A 91 13.61 -6.58 2.54
#